data_AF-A0A562MQQ3-F1
#
_entry.id   AF-A0A562MQQ3-F1
#
_cell.length_a   1.000
_cell.length_b   1.000
_cell.length_c   1.000
_cell.angle_alpha   90.00
_cell.angle_beta   90.00
_cell.angle_gamma   90.00
#
_symmetry.space_group_name_H-M   'P 1'
#
loop_
_entity.id
_entity.type
_entity.pdbx_description
1 polymer ?
#
loop_
_entity_poly.entity_id
_entity_poly.type
_entity_poly.pdbx_seq_one_letter_code
_entity_poly.pdbx_strand_id
1 'polypeptide(L)'
;MKQVYKLTSKKLEGCLYVTFDQGYLTAIEIAIKSPLNDGQFRGLMINIPYAEEQIASKSNQIGLTCEKIVEMATNRKVAMFCLMYEKCNRIKYKASRQDGGKISSIKITEEILKHYFESENFLFKGKHSISNLVRYYNELLLEISKKGTVGFPNSWSKDYADKLSPADLSEYWKHLRGLGLKPKKDRLGNTTDWIK
;
A
#
# COMPACT_ATOMS: atom_id res chain seq x y z
N MET A 1 -6.90 -23.40 -7.66
CA MET A 1 -7.30 -22.09 -7.08
C MET A 1 -6.22 -21.75 -6.09
N LYS A 2 -5.53 -20.63 -6.29
CA LYS A 2 -4.41 -20.25 -5.44
C LYS A 2 -4.93 -19.73 -4.12
N GLN A 3 -4.47 -20.33 -3.01
CA GLN A 3 -4.88 -19.97 -1.67
C GLN A 3 -3.65 -19.55 -0.86
N VAL A 4 -3.73 -18.39 -0.21
CA VAL A 4 -2.64 -17.87 0.62
C VAL A 4 -3.06 -17.92 2.09
N TYR A 5 -2.13 -18.29 2.95
CA TYR A 5 -2.28 -18.30 4.40
C TYR A 5 -1.19 -17.42 5.01
N LYS A 6 -1.55 -16.65 6.03
CA LYS A 6 -0.62 -15.88 6.85
C LYS A 6 -0.43 -16.62 8.16
N LEU A 7 0.80 -16.97 8.49
CA LEU A 7 1.17 -17.54 9.77
C LEU A 7 1.88 -16.48 10.61
N THR A 8 1.38 -16.26 11.83
CA THR A 8 1.97 -15.31 12.79
C THR A 8 2.17 -15.97 14.15
N SER A 9 3.16 -15.54 14.93
CA SER A 9 3.31 -15.96 16.33
C SER A 9 3.86 -14.80 17.15
N LYS A 10 3.53 -14.75 18.44
CA LYS A 10 4.09 -13.75 19.37
C LYS A 10 5.62 -13.82 19.47
N LYS A 11 6.19 -15.00 19.22
CA LYS A 11 7.65 -15.23 19.25
C LYS A 11 8.34 -14.83 17.94
N LEU A 12 7.57 -14.59 16.88
CA LEU A 12 8.05 -14.39 15.53
C LEU A 12 7.81 -12.92 15.19
N GLU A 13 8.88 -12.11 15.18
CA GLU A 13 8.80 -10.67 14.86
C GLU A 13 8.56 -10.47 13.35
N GLY A 14 7.39 -10.89 12.86
CA GLY A 14 7.03 -10.86 11.45
C GLY A 14 5.92 -11.84 11.11
N CYS A 15 5.88 -12.27 9.85
CA CYS A 15 4.89 -13.21 9.36
C CYS A 15 5.45 -14.09 8.24
N LEU A 16 4.83 -15.26 8.08
CA LEU A 16 5.10 -16.17 6.97
C LEU A 16 3.87 -16.19 6.07
N TYR A 17 4.08 -16.13 4.77
CA TYR A 17 3.03 -16.34 3.80
C TYR A 17 3.25 -17.68 3.13
N VAL A 18 2.24 -18.53 3.21
CA VAL A 18 2.26 -19.88 2.66
C VAL A 18 1.22 -19.95 1.55
N THR A 19 1.64 -20.30 0.35
CA THR A 19 0.78 -20.34 -0.82
C THR A 19 0.56 -21.77 -1.28
N PHE A 20 -0.70 -22.15 -1.40
CA PHE A 20 -1.14 -23.41 -1.96
C PHE A 20 -1.75 -23.19 -3.34
N ASP A 21 -1.45 -24.08 -4.29
CA ASP A 21 -2.21 -24.20 -5.52
C ASP A 21 -2.64 -25.65 -5.71
N GLN A 22 -3.90 -25.84 -6.12
CA GLN A 22 -4.54 -27.15 -6.23
C GLN A 22 -4.39 -28.03 -4.95
N GLY A 23 -4.36 -27.40 -3.77
CA GLY A 23 -4.21 -28.09 -2.48
C GLY A 23 -2.77 -28.40 -2.06
N TYR A 24 -1.77 -28.05 -2.89
CA TYR A 24 -0.36 -28.33 -2.64
C TYR A 24 0.45 -27.05 -2.44
N LEU A 25 1.42 -27.12 -1.53
CA LEU A 25 2.32 -26.02 -1.23
C LEU A 25 3.19 -25.67 -2.43
N THR A 26 3.13 -24.42 -2.89
CA THR A 26 3.88 -23.92 -4.05
C THR A 26 4.90 -22.84 -3.70
N ALA A 27 4.64 -22.04 -2.65
CA ALA A 27 5.56 -21.00 -2.23
C ALA A 27 5.48 -20.74 -0.72
N ILE A 28 6.65 -20.41 -0.14
CA ILE A 28 6.78 -19.90 1.22
C ILE A 28 7.54 -18.58 1.11
N GLU A 29 6.92 -17.50 1.60
CA GLU A 29 7.54 -16.18 1.69
C GLU A 29 7.73 -15.84 3.17
N ILE A 30 8.96 -15.47 3.53
CA ILE A 30 9.37 -15.24 4.91
C ILE A 30 9.57 -13.73 5.09
N ALA A 31 8.61 -13.07 5.73
CA ALA A 31 8.62 -11.62 6.00
C ALA A 31 8.87 -11.37 7.50
N ILE A 32 10.09 -11.62 7.94
CA ILE A 32 10.54 -11.47 9.34
C ILE A 32 11.54 -10.34 9.49
N LYS A 33 11.50 -9.65 10.63
CA LYS A 33 12.40 -8.53 10.92
C LYS A 33 13.81 -8.97 11.32
N SER A 34 13.91 -10.12 11.98
CA SER A 34 15.15 -10.68 12.49
C SER A 34 15.40 -12.04 11.83
N PRO A 35 16.62 -12.34 11.34
CA PRO A 35 16.92 -13.61 10.69
C PRO A 35 16.71 -14.78 11.65
N LEU A 36 16.12 -15.87 11.16
CA LEU A 36 16.02 -17.12 11.92
C LEU A 36 17.40 -17.78 12.00
N ASN A 37 17.72 -18.35 13.15
CA ASN A 37 18.86 -19.25 13.22
C ASN A 37 18.56 -20.59 12.53
N ASP A 38 19.59 -21.38 12.21
CA ASP A 38 19.45 -22.63 11.45
C ASP A 38 18.48 -23.63 12.11
N GLY A 39 18.47 -23.71 13.44
CA GLY A 39 17.58 -24.61 14.18
C GLY A 39 16.11 -24.19 14.07
N GLN A 40 15.84 -22.89 14.21
CA GLN A 40 14.51 -22.31 14.05
C GLN A 40 14.02 -22.45 12.61
N PHE A 41 14.88 -22.20 11.62
CA PHE A 41 14.53 -22.34 10.21
C PHE A 41 14.19 -23.80 9.86
N ARG A 42 15.03 -24.77 10.25
CA ARG A 42 14.75 -26.20 10.02
C ARG A 42 13.48 -26.64 10.73
N GLY A 43 13.31 -26.24 12.00
CA GLY A 43 12.09 -26.54 12.76
C GLY A 43 10.85 -25.98 12.08
N LEU A 44 10.93 -24.76 11.54
CA LEU A 44 9.83 -24.15 10.81
C LEU A 44 9.49 -24.92 9.53
N MET A 45 10.51 -25.21 8.71
CA MET A 45 10.33 -25.88 7.41
C MET A 45 9.80 -27.31 7.54
N ILE A 46 10.17 -28.04 8.60
CA ILE A 46 9.64 -29.39 8.89
C ILE A 46 8.15 -29.36 9.23
N ASN A 47 7.68 -28.26 9.83
CA ASN A 47 6.32 -28.16 10.34
C ASN A 47 5.34 -27.48 9.38
N ILE A 48 5.82 -26.86 8.29
CA ILE A 48 4.94 -26.37 7.21
C ILE A 48 4.47 -27.60 6.40
N PRO A 49 3.17 -27.95 6.44
CA PRO A 49 2.66 -29.07 5.67
C PRO A 49 2.64 -28.79 4.18
N TYR A 50 2.88 -29.83 3.40
CA TYR A 50 2.76 -29.78 1.95
C TYR A 50 1.30 -29.73 1.47
N ALA A 51 0.35 -30.28 2.24
CA ALA A 51 -1.08 -30.29 1.91
C ALA A 51 -1.83 -29.16 2.64
N GLU A 52 -2.70 -28.45 1.92
CA GLU A 52 -3.48 -27.30 2.42
C GLU A 52 -4.34 -27.67 3.64
N GLU A 53 -4.98 -28.85 3.62
CA GLU A 53 -5.88 -29.32 4.69
C GLU A 53 -5.21 -29.39 6.07
N GLN A 54 -3.89 -29.56 6.09
CA GLN A 54 -3.12 -29.73 7.32
C GLN A 54 -2.54 -28.40 7.84
N ILE A 55 -2.63 -27.30 7.10
CA ILE A 55 -1.98 -26.03 7.47
C ILE A 55 -2.51 -25.48 8.79
N ALA A 56 -3.82 -25.52 9.00
CA ALA A 56 -4.43 -24.99 10.21
C ALA A 56 -4.07 -25.83 11.44
N SER A 57 -4.15 -27.16 11.35
CA SER A 57 -3.88 -28.07 12.47
C SER A 57 -2.39 -28.07 12.85
N LYS A 58 -1.48 -28.17 11.89
CA LYS A 58 -0.03 -28.18 12.17
C LYS A 58 0.51 -26.83 12.62
N SER A 59 0.01 -25.73 12.05
CA SER A 59 0.44 -24.38 12.49
C SER A 59 0.06 -24.13 13.94
N ASN A 60 -1.14 -24.53 14.36
CA ASN A 60 -1.58 -24.39 15.75
C ASN A 60 -0.73 -25.23 16.73
N GLN A 61 -0.27 -26.42 16.33
CA GLN A 61 0.61 -27.28 17.15
C GLN A 61 1.95 -26.62 17.48
N ILE A 62 2.49 -25.83 16.56
CA ILE A 62 3.75 -25.09 16.76
C ILE A 62 3.54 -23.67 17.31
N GLY A 63 2.31 -23.33 17.71
CA GLY A 63 1.97 -22.02 18.26
C GLY A 63 1.99 -20.88 17.24
N LEU A 64 1.76 -21.19 15.96
CA LEU A 64 1.48 -20.21 14.91
C LEU A 64 -0.03 -20.05 14.74
N THR A 65 -0.50 -18.81 14.76
CA THR A 65 -1.85 -18.45 14.36
C THR A 65 -1.94 -18.46 12.83
N CYS A 66 -2.84 -19.29 12.30
CA CYS A 66 -3.08 -19.44 10.87
C CYS A 66 -4.30 -18.62 10.45
N GLU A 67 -4.08 -17.61 9.60
CA GLU A 67 -5.12 -16.79 9.02
C GLU A 67 -5.21 -17.06 7.52
N LYS A 68 -6.38 -17.52 7.05
CA LYS A 68 -6.62 -17.70 5.61
C LYS A 68 -6.74 -16.33 4.95
N ILE A 69 -5.76 -15.96 4.11
CA ILE A 69 -5.87 -14.75 3.30
C ILE A 69 -6.78 -15.09 2.13
N VAL A 70 -8.04 -14.72 2.27
CA VAL A 70 -8.97 -14.70 1.13
C VAL A 70 -8.55 -13.52 0.27
N GLU A 71 -7.75 -13.78 -0.77
CA GLU A 71 -7.47 -12.77 -1.77
C GLU A 71 -8.80 -12.37 -2.41
N MET A 72 -9.22 -11.12 -2.18
CA MET A 72 -10.50 -10.65 -2.70
C MET A 72 -10.49 -10.79 -4.22
N ALA A 73 -11.48 -11.50 -4.74
CA ALA A 73 -11.68 -11.61 -6.18
C ALA A 73 -11.75 -10.20 -6.81
N THR A 74 -11.14 -10.03 -7.98
CA THR A 74 -11.01 -8.74 -8.68
C THR A 74 -12.34 -8.00 -8.81
N ASN A 75 -13.42 -8.71 -9.13
CA ASN A 75 -14.78 -8.16 -9.19
C ASN A 75 -15.25 -7.59 -7.85
N ARG A 76 -14.92 -8.25 -6.73
CA ARG A 76 -15.20 -7.73 -5.38
C ARG A 76 -14.37 -6.49 -5.05
N LYS A 77 -13.10 -6.43 -5.47
CA LYS A 77 -12.27 -5.22 -5.32
C LYS A 77 -12.91 -4.03 -6.04
N VAL A 78 -13.36 -4.22 -7.29
CA VAL A 78 -14.06 -3.18 -8.07
C VAL A 78 -15.37 -2.78 -7.38
N ALA A 79 -16.20 -3.75 -6.98
CA ALA A 79 -17.46 -3.47 -6.31
C ALA A 79 -17.26 -2.65 -5.02
N MET A 80 -16.25 -2.98 -4.24
CA MET A 80 -15.90 -2.25 -3.01
C MET A 80 -15.48 -0.81 -3.31
N PHE A 81 -14.67 -0.60 -4.35
CA PHE A 81 -14.32 0.75 -4.81
C PHE A 81 -15.57 1.55 -5.23
N CYS A 82 -16.46 0.94 -6.03
CA CYS A 82 -17.68 1.60 -6.49
C CYS A 82 -18.59 2.02 -5.33
N LEU A 83 -18.79 1.15 -4.34
CA LEU A 83 -19.60 1.44 -3.15
C LEU A 83 -19.01 2.59 -2.35
N MET A 84 -17.69 2.60 -2.12
CA MET A 84 -17.04 3.68 -1.39
C MET A 84 -17.08 5.00 -2.17
N TYR A 85 -16.89 4.94 -3.49
CA TYR A 85 -17.00 6.11 -4.36
C TYR A 85 -18.40 6.74 -4.28
N GLU A 86 -19.46 5.94 -4.36
CA GLU A 86 -20.85 6.41 -4.25
C GLU A 86 -21.14 7.03 -2.88
N LYS A 87 -20.61 6.43 -1.81
CA LYS A 87 -20.73 6.95 -0.45
C LYS A 87 -20.09 8.33 -0.28
N CYS A 88 -18.87 8.51 -0.79
CA CYS A 88 -18.09 9.75 -0.60
C CYS A 88 -18.49 10.85 -1.59
N ASN A 89 -18.76 10.51 -2.86
CA ASN A 89 -18.99 11.50 -3.92
C ASN A 89 -20.48 11.68 -4.25
N ARG A 90 -21.39 10.89 -3.64
CA ARG A 90 -22.84 10.90 -3.89
C ARG A 90 -23.25 10.64 -5.34
N ILE A 91 -22.34 10.07 -6.14
CA ILE A 91 -22.52 9.74 -7.56
C ILE A 91 -21.98 8.33 -7.80
N LYS A 92 -22.63 7.55 -8.66
CA LYS A 92 -22.18 6.20 -9.03
C LYS A 92 -20.91 6.22 -9.89
N TYR A 93 -19.92 5.42 -9.52
CA TYR A 93 -18.74 5.18 -10.35
C TYR A 93 -19.07 4.26 -11.53
N LYS A 94 -18.70 4.66 -12.75
CA LYS A 94 -18.85 3.84 -13.95
C LYS A 94 -17.59 3.00 -14.17
N ALA A 95 -17.57 1.79 -13.61
CA ALA A 95 -16.46 0.86 -13.80
C ALA A 95 -16.35 0.42 -15.27
N SER A 96 -15.13 0.43 -15.79
CA SER A 96 -14.78 -0.06 -17.12
C SER A 96 -14.14 -1.46 -17.04
N ARG A 97 -14.11 -2.18 -18.17
CA ARG A 97 -13.42 -3.49 -18.25
C ARG A 97 -11.93 -3.39 -17.89
N GLN A 98 -11.29 -2.26 -18.19
CA GLN A 98 -9.88 -2.03 -17.91
C GLN A 98 -9.59 -1.86 -16.41
N ASP A 99 -10.57 -1.40 -15.63
CA ASP A 99 -10.39 -1.19 -14.19
C ASP A 99 -10.14 -2.51 -13.45
N GLY A 100 -10.77 -3.60 -13.91
CA GLY A 100 -10.53 -4.94 -13.36
C GLY A 100 -9.07 -5.38 -13.49
N GLY A 101 -8.46 -5.17 -14.65
CA GLY A 101 -7.05 -5.53 -14.87
C GLY A 101 -6.08 -4.65 -14.07
N LYS A 102 -6.43 -3.39 -13.83
CA LYS A 102 -5.59 -2.47 -13.04
C LYS A 102 -5.67 -2.80 -11.55
N ILE A 103 -6.87 -3.07 -11.03
CA ILE A 103 -7.08 -3.28 -9.61
C ILE A 103 -6.63 -4.66 -9.12
N SER A 104 -6.48 -5.63 -10.04
CA SER A 104 -6.04 -6.98 -9.68
C SER A 104 -4.64 -7.01 -9.08
N SER A 105 -3.76 -6.09 -9.49
CA SER A 105 -2.36 -6.04 -9.04
C SER A 105 -2.15 -5.43 -7.65
N ILE A 106 -3.18 -4.86 -7.03
CA ILE A 106 -3.07 -4.19 -5.72
C ILE A 106 -3.96 -4.88 -4.67
N LYS A 107 -3.54 -4.80 -3.41
CA LYS A 107 -4.35 -5.28 -2.27
C LYS A 107 -5.25 -4.14 -1.79
N ILE A 108 -6.55 -4.37 -1.74
CA ILE A 108 -7.49 -3.35 -1.29
C ILE A 108 -8.18 -3.83 -0.02
N THR A 109 -8.18 -2.95 0.98
CA THR A 109 -8.97 -3.06 2.20
C THR A 109 -9.90 -1.85 2.31
N GLU A 110 -10.91 -1.94 3.17
CA GLU A 110 -11.82 -0.82 3.43
C GLU A 110 -11.07 0.40 3.98
N GLU A 111 -10.09 0.18 4.85
CA GLU A 111 -9.23 1.24 5.43
C GLU A 111 -8.45 2.00 4.35
N ILE A 112 -7.84 1.29 3.40
CA ILE A 112 -7.10 1.90 2.29
C ILE A 112 -8.04 2.78 1.45
N LEU A 113 -9.22 2.28 1.10
CA LEU A 113 -10.18 3.05 0.31
C LEU A 113 -10.68 4.26 1.07
N LYS A 114 -11.06 4.09 2.34
CA LYS A 114 -11.53 5.19 3.18
C LYS A 114 -10.50 6.31 3.22
N HIS A 115 -9.24 5.96 3.49
CA HIS A 115 -8.14 6.93 3.49
C HIS A 115 -7.94 7.57 2.11
N TYR A 116 -8.00 6.81 1.01
CA TYR A 116 -7.89 7.34 -0.34
C TYR A 116 -8.96 8.40 -0.68
N PHE A 117 -10.21 8.17 -0.26
CA PHE A 117 -11.32 9.07 -0.53
C PHE A 117 -11.39 10.27 0.42
N GLU A 118 -10.87 10.13 1.64
CA GLU A 118 -10.87 11.17 2.69
C GLU A 118 -9.55 11.95 2.75
N SER A 119 -8.51 11.51 2.03
CA SER A 119 -7.19 12.17 2.09
C SER A 119 -7.24 13.56 1.48
N GLU A 120 -6.72 14.53 2.23
CA GLU A 120 -6.52 15.91 1.78
C GLU A 120 -5.26 16.07 0.91
N ASN A 121 -4.52 14.99 0.69
CA ASN A 121 -3.33 14.99 -0.15
C ASN A 121 -3.69 15.28 -1.61
N PHE A 122 -3.01 16.26 -2.20
CA PHE A 122 -3.23 16.72 -3.57
C PHE A 122 -3.06 15.61 -4.65
N LEU A 123 -2.34 14.53 -4.31
CA LEU A 123 -2.21 13.34 -5.16
C LEU A 123 -3.55 12.61 -5.35
N PHE A 124 -4.37 12.57 -4.31
CA PHE A 124 -5.63 11.80 -4.29
C PHE A 124 -6.86 12.71 -4.35
N LYS A 125 -6.80 13.87 -3.69
CA LYS A 125 -7.90 14.82 -3.50
C LYS A 125 -8.56 15.17 -4.83
N GLY A 126 -9.85 14.86 -4.94
CA GLY A 126 -10.69 15.16 -6.10
C GLY A 126 -10.35 14.38 -7.38
N LYS A 127 -9.38 13.45 -7.32
CA LYS A 127 -8.90 12.66 -8.46
C LYS A 127 -9.25 11.18 -8.31
N HIS A 128 -10.44 10.89 -7.81
CA HIS A 128 -10.88 9.54 -7.47
C HIS A 128 -11.15 8.68 -8.72
N SER A 129 -10.24 7.74 -9.00
CA SER A 129 -10.45 6.70 -10.01
C SER A 129 -9.63 5.46 -9.69
N ILE A 130 -10.03 4.29 -10.19
CA ILE A 130 -9.25 3.05 -10.00
C ILE A 130 -7.86 3.19 -10.61
N SER A 131 -7.75 3.89 -11.74
CA SER A 131 -6.45 4.15 -12.38
C SER A 131 -5.52 5.00 -11.52
N ASN A 132 -6.04 6.05 -10.88
CA ASN A 132 -5.24 6.90 -9.98
C ASN A 132 -4.92 6.18 -8.66
N LEU A 133 -5.86 5.41 -8.12
CA LEU A 133 -5.61 4.57 -6.94
C LEU A 133 -4.44 3.62 -7.19
N VAL A 134 -4.42 2.93 -8.33
CA VAL A 134 -3.34 2.00 -8.68
C VAL A 134 -2.03 2.75 -8.92
N ARG A 135 -2.07 3.89 -9.62
CA ARG A 135 -0.89 4.72 -9.90
C ARG A 135 -0.18 5.18 -8.62
N TYR A 136 -0.94 5.62 -7.62
CA TYR A 136 -0.41 6.20 -6.39
C TYR A 136 -0.59 5.29 -5.16
N TYR A 137 -0.71 3.97 -5.40
CA TYR A 137 -1.02 3.00 -4.36
C TYR A 137 0.08 2.94 -3.28
N ASN A 138 1.35 3.02 -3.68
CA ASN A 138 2.46 2.96 -2.74
C ASN A 138 2.55 4.23 -1.88
N GLU A 139 2.30 5.39 -2.48
CA GLU A 139 2.23 6.69 -1.81
C GLU A 139 1.08 6.71 -0.80
N LEU A 140 -0.06 6.11 -1.13
CA LEU A 140 -1.18 5.95 -0.23
C LEU A 140 -0.83 5.05 0.97
N LEU A 141 -0.15 3.92 0.75
CA LEU A 141 0.33 3.06 1.85
C LEU A 141 1.37 3.77 2.72
N LEU A 142 2.24 4.58 2.11
CA LEU A 142 3.19 5.42 2.84
C LEU A 142 2.46 6.47 3.69
N GLU A 143 1.39 7.07 3.17
CA GLU A 143 0.56 8.01 3.94
C GLU A 143 -0.23 7.32 5.06
N ILE A 144 -0.71 6.10 4.87
CA ILE A 144 -1.39 5.34 5.94
C ILE A 144 -0.40 4.93 7.03
N SER A 145 0.83 4.53 6.66
CA SER A 145 1.86 4.10 7.61
C SER A 145 2.50 5.27 8.38
N LYS A 146 2.59 6.44 7.76
CA LYS A 146 2.97 7.69 8.43
C LYS A 146 1.70 8.33 8.97
N LYS A 147 1.38 8.17 10.26
CA LYS A 147 0.23 8.79 10.95
C LYS A 147 0.26 10.35 10.92
N GLY A 148 0.21 10.95 9.75
CA GLY A 148 0.50 12.36 9.50
C GLY A 148 1.03 12.52 8.09
N THR A 149 0.16 13.08 7.24
CA THR A 149 0.42 13.75 5.96
C THR A 149 1.83 13.54 5.38
N VAL A 150 1.90 12.86 4.24
CA VAL A 150 3.08 12.99 3.37
C VAL A 150 3.06 14.43 2.84
N GLY A 151 3.60 15.34 3.64
CA GLY A 151 3.79 16.74 3.28
C GLY A 151 4.71 16.85 2.08
N PHE A 152 4.74 18.04 1.48
CA PHE A 152 5.65 18.33 0.39
C PHE A 152 7.09 17.93 0.74
N PRO A 153 7.94 17.59 -0.26
CA PRO A 153 9.34 17.29 -0.01
C PRO A 153 10.01 18.37 0.85
N ASN A 154 10.83 17.96 1.82
CA ASN A 154 11.52 18.89 2.72
C ASN A 154 12.72 19.59 2.06
N SER A 155 12.96 19.32 0.78
CA SER A 155 13.98 19.95 -0.05
C SER A 155 13.36 20.34 -1.39
N TRP A 156 13.98 21.31 -2.08
CA TRP A 156 13.57 21.66 -3.44
C TRP A 156 13.84 20.51 -4.39
N SER A 157 12.83 20.18 -5.21
CA SER A 157 12.96 19.25 -6.32
C SER A 157 12.27 19.86 -7.54
N LYS A 158 13.06 20.18 -8.56
CA LYS A 158 12.54 20.74 -9.82
C LYS A 158 11.57 19.77 -10.51
N ASP A 159 11.93 18.49 -10.58
CA ASP A 159 11.09 17.45 -11.17
C ASP A 159 9.75 17.27 -10.44
N TYR A 160 9.73 17.58 -9.14
CA TYR A 160 8.50 17.59 -8.35
C TYR A 160 7.69 18.87 -8.62
N ALA A 161 8.33 20.03 -8.60
CA ALA A 161 7.71 21.33 -8.87
C ALA A 161 7.07 21.42 -10.27
N ASP A 162 7.73 20.89 -11.29
CA ASP A 162 7.26 20.91 -12.68
C ASP A 162 5.99 20.06 -12.90
N LYS A 163 5.67 19.17 -11.95
CA LYS A 163 4.45 18.34 -11.97
C LYS A 163 3.30 18.98 -11.20
N LEU A 164 3.52 20.09 -10.51
CA LEU A 164 2.52 20.76 -9.68
C LEU A 164 1.67 21.72 -10.52
N SER A 165 0.40 21.86 -10.12
CA SER A 165 -0.42 22.97 -10.61
C SER A 165 0.07 24.30 -10.02
N PRO A 166 -0.25 25.46 -10.62
CA PRO A 166 0.15 26.76 -10.06
C PRO A 166 -0.31 26.99 -8.61
N ALA A 167 -1.47 26.45 -8.23
CA ALA A 167 -1.99 26.52 -6.87
C ALA A 167 -1.18 25.64 -5.91
N ASP A 168 -0.86 24.40 -6.30
CA ASP A 168 -0.08 23.47 -5.47
C ASP A 168 1.39 23.90 -5.36
N LEU A 169 1.93 24.54 -6.39
CA LEU A 169 3.28 25.11 -6.39
C LEU A 169 3.42 26.21 -5.34
N SER A 170 2.38 27.04 -5.16
CA SER A 170 2.35 28.08 -4.14
C SER A 170 2.40 27.50 -2.72
N GLU A 171 1.63 26.42 -2.47
CA GLU A 171 1.65 25.71 -1.19
C GLU A 171 2.98 24.98 -0.95
N TYR A 172 3.58 24.40 -1.99
CA TYR A 172 4.92 23.81 -1.91
C TYR A 172 5.97 24.87 -1.52
N TRP A 173 5.93 26.05 -2.14
CA TRP A 173 6.82 27.16 -1.75
C TRP A 173 6.58 27.65 -0.33
N LYS A 174 5.33 27.64 0.14
CA LYS A 174 4.99 27.99 1.54
C LYS A 174 5.56 26.98 2.51
N HIS A 175 5.51 25.69 2.18
CA HIS A 175 6.15 24.62 2.95
C HIS A 175 7.66 24.80 3.03
N LEU A 176 8.35 25.04 1.91
CA LEU A 176 9.80 25.24 1.89
C LEU A 176 10.22 26.47 2.73
N ARG A 177 9.44 27.56 2.69
CA ARG A 177 9.64 28.72 3.59
C ARG A 177 9.47 28.34 5.06
N GLY A 178 8.48 27.50 5.37
CA GLY A 178 8.25 26.97 6.73
C GLY A 178 9.42 26.16 7.27
N LEU A 179 10.22 25.55 6.39
CA LEU A 179 11.45 24.84 6.73
C LEU A 179 12.68 25.77 6.87
N GLY A 180 12.49 27.07 6.65
CA GLY A 180 13.55 28.09 6.71
C GLY A 180 14.37 28.20 5.43
N LEU A 181 13.95 27.57 4.33
CA LEU A 181 14.60 27.70 3.03
C LEU A 181 14.18 29.01 2.34
N LYS A 182 15.11 29.62 1.62
CA LYS A 182 14.90 30.86 0.84
C LYS A 182 15.02 30.57 -0.65
N PRO A 183 14.14 31.14 -1.50
CA PRO A 183 14.21 30.95 -2.93
C PRO A 183 15.45 31.66 -3.50
N LYS A 184 16.29 30.90 -4.20
CA LYS A 184 17.37 31.42 -5.04
C LYS A 184 16.79 31.80 -6.39
N LYS A 185 16.91 33.07 -6.74
CA LYS A 185 16.39 33.61 -7.99
C LYS A 185 17.51 33.81 -9.01
N ASP A 186 17.20 33.63 -10.28
CA ASP A 186 18.09 34.04 -11.36
C ASP A 186 18.06 35.56 -11.57
N ARG A 187 18.86 36.04 -12.55
CA ARG A 187 18.89 37.47 -12.94
C ARG A 187 17.56 37.98 -13.50
N LEU A 188 16.64 37.09 -13.89
CA LEU A 188 15.32 37.41 -14.45
C LEU A 188 14.22 37.34 -13.38
N GLY A 189 14.55 36.97 -12.14
CA GLY A 189 13.62 36.89 -11.02
C GLY A 189 12.92 35.53 -10.87
N ASN A 190 13.24 34.54 -11.69
CA ASN A 190 12.69 33.18 -11.60
C ASN A 190 13.34 32.39 -10.48
N THR A 191 12.54 31.66 -9.70
CA THR A 191 13.05 30.74 -8.68
C THR A 191 13.71 29.54 -9.36
N THR A 192 15.02 29.41 -9.20
CA THR A 192 15.82 28.32 -9.79
C THR A 192 16.18 27.25 -8.77
N ASP A 193 16.25 27.62 -7.49
CA ASP A 193 16.63 26.71 -6.40
C ASP A 193 16.11 27.22 -5.04
N TRP A 194 16.25 26.43 -3.98
CA TRP A 194 16.01 26.86 -2.60
C TRP A 194 17.17 26.47 -1.69
N ILE A 195 17.70 27.47 -0.98
CA ILE A 195 18.89 27.35 -0.12
C ILE A 195 18.57 27.80 1.30
N LYS A 196 19.28 27.25 2.29
CA LYS A 196 19.13 27.66 3.69
C LYS A 196 19.98 28.89 3.99
#